data_AF-A0A0V0XZK8-F1
#
_entry.id   AF-A0A0V0XZK8-F1
#
_cell.length_a   1.000
_cell.length_b   1.000
_cell.length_c   1.000
_cell.angle_alpha   90.00
_cell.angle_beta   90.00
_cell.angle_gamma   90.00
#
_symmetry.space_group_name_H-M   'P 1'
#
loop_
_entity.id
_entity.type
_entity.pdbx_description
1 polymer ?
#
loop_
_entity_poly.entity_id
_entity_poly.type
_entity_poly.pdbx_seq_one_letter_code
_entity_poly.pdbx_strand_id
1 'polypeptide(L)'
;MHSRNKIENSRKLHFVKNIIIHNNFSSHLLHDIAIIQLHYPIFYTNHSRPICLPEVNSSLPEHNCWISGWGYSNSLPNGSGYKGDSGGPFFCRNNNIYTLYGVASFRPPFAAPGTLTSYVRVSSHVNWITDTMKNANL
;
A
#
# COMPACT_ATOMS: atom_id res chain seq x y z
N MET A 1 -3.13 18.63 -1.96
CA MET A 1 -4.05 17.50 -1.67
C MET A 1 -4.79 17.21 -2.96
N HIS A 2 -4.66 15.99 -3.51
CA HIS A 2 -5.23 15.61 -4.81
C HIS A 2 -6.72 15.26 -4.70
N SER A 3 -7.54 15.60 -5.69
CA SER A 3 -8.97 15.27 -5.69
C SER A 3 -9.28 14.11 -6.64
N ARG A 4 -9.94 13.05 -6.15
CA ARG A 4 -10.32 11.88 -6.95
C ARG A 4 -11.20 12.24 -8.15
N ASN A 5 -12.07 13.24 -7.99
CA ASN A 5 -13.07 13.61 -9.00
C ASN A 5 -12.54 14.65 -9.99
N LYS A 6 -11.32 15.13 -9.82
CA LYS A 6 -10.70 16.11 -10.71
C LYS A 6 -9.63 15.42 -11.56
N ILE A 7 -9.71 15.58 -12.87
CA ILE A 7 -8.62 15.16 -13.75
C ILE A 7 -7.54 16.24 -13.64
N GLU A 8 -6.44 15.90 -12.99
CA GLU A 8 -5.26 16.76 -12.87
C GLU A 8 -4.24 16.41 -13.96
N ASN A 9 -3.48 17.40 -14.45
CA ASN A 9 -2.45 17.18 -15.47
C ASN A 9 -1.33 16.22 -15.01
N SER A 10 -1.15 16.07 -13.69
CA SER A 10 -0.22 15.13 -13.08
C SER A 10 -0.71 13.68 -13.13
N ARG A 11 -2.01 13.43 -13.36
CA ARG A 11 -2.57 12.07 -13.44
C ARG A 11 -2.12 11.41 -14.74
N LYS A 12 -1.53 10.23 -14.61
CA LYS A 12 -1.15 9.38 -15.75
C LYS A 12 -1.86 8.04 -15.66
N LEU A 13 -2.27 7.53 -16.82
CA LEU A 13 -2.83 6.19 -16.95
C LEU A 13 -1.73 5.23 -17.42
N HIS A 14 -1.65 4.07 -16.78
CA HIS A 14 -0.71 3.02 -17.13
C HIS A 14 -1.47 1.72 -17.37
N PHE A 15 -1.08 1.00 -18.42
CA PHE A 15 -1.63 -0.31 -18.71
C PHE A 15 -0.92 -1.37 -17.84
N VAL A 16 -1.73 -2.27 -17.28
CA VAL A 16 -1.24 -3.43 -16.53
C VAL A 16 -0.85 -4.51 -17.52
N LYS A 17 0.37 -5.03 -17.41
CA LYS A 17 0.85 -6.18 -18.18
C LYS A 17 0.56 -7.49 -17.45
N ASN A 18 0.79 -7.53 -16.14
CA ASN A 18 0.56 -8.72 -15.34
C ASN A 18 0.20 -8.36 -13.88
N ILE A 19 -0.52 -9.27 -13.22
CA ILE A 19 -0.83 -9.21 -11.80
C ILE A 19 -0.32 -10.51 -11.18
N ILE A 20 0.64 -10.40 -10.27
CA ILE A 20 1.29 -11.54 -9.62
C ILE A 20 0.81 -11.57 -8.17
N ILE A 21 -0.06 -12.52 -7.86
CA ILE A 21 -0.62 -12.73 -6.52
C ILE A 21 0.34 -13.60 -5.71
N HIS A 22 0.48 -13.32 -4.42
CA HIS A 22 1.29 -14.17 -3.54
C HIS A 22 0.80 -15.63 -3.55
N ASN A 23 1.71 -16.58 -3.77
CA ASN A 23 1.35 -18.00 -3.97
C ASN A 23 0.60 -18.63 -2.78
N ASN A 24 0.87 -18.13 -1.57
CA ASN A 24 0.21 -18.59 -0.33
C ASN A 24 -0.98 -17.69 0.08
N PHE A 25 -1.50 -16.86 -0.81
CA PHE A 25 -2.71 -16.09 -0.53
C PHE A 25 -3.87 -17.06 -0.19
N SER A 26 -4.56 -16.78 0.91
CA SER A 26 -5.66 -17.64 1.40
C SER A 26 -6.97 -16.87 1.51
N SER A 27 -8.09 -17.61 1.54
CA SER A 27 -9.43 -17.05 1.80
C SER A 27 -9.57 -16.37 3.17
N HIS A 28 -8.64 -16.64 4.10
CA HIS A 28 -8.54 -15.98 5.40
C HIS A 28 -7.67 -14.70 5.37
N LEU A 29 -7.32 -14.20 4.17
CA LEU A 29 -6.56 -12.96 3.96
C LEU A 29 -5.12 -13.02 4.51
N LEU A 30 -4.60 -14.23 4.73
CA LEU A 30 -3.16 -14.43 4.90
C LEU A 30 -2.48 -14.16 3.56
N HIS A 31 -1.34 -13.44 3.61
CA HIS A 31 -0.56 -13.05 2.44
C HIS A 31 -1.35 -12.24 1.40
N ASP A 32 -2.22 -11.32 1.86
CA ASP A 32 -3.00 -10.40 1.00
C ASP A 32 -2.11 -9.31 0.36
N ILE A 33 -1.23 -9.74 -0.54
CA ILE A 33 -0.28 -8.89 -1.27
C ILE A 33 -0.14 -9.39 -2.72
N ALA A 34 -0.02 -8.44 -3.64
CA ALA A 34 0.22 -8.71 -5.05
C ALA A 34 1.17 -7.67 -5.65
N ILE A 35 1.88 -8.05 -6.71
CA ILE A 35 2.70 -7.15 -7.52
C ILE A 35 1.99 -6.89 -8.84
N ILE A 36 1.86 -5.62 -9.21
CA ILE A 36 1.34 -5.20 -10.51
C ILE A 36 2.52 -4.81 -11.39
N GLN A 37 2.73 -5.56 -12.47
CA GLN A 37 3.70 -5.22 -13.50
C GLN A 37 3.03 -4.34 -14.54
N LEU A 38 3.62 -3.17 -14.81
CA LEU A 38 3.16 -2.26 -15.84
C LEU A 38 3.68 -2.68 -17.22
N HIS A 39 2.89 -2.40 -18.27
CA HIS A 39 3.30 -2.65 -19.65
C HIS A 39 4.43 -1.72 -20.10
N TYR A 40 4.47 -0.49 -19.57
CA TYR A 40 5.52 0.48 -19.82
C TYR A 40 6.03 1.04 -18.48
N PRO A 41 7.35 1.33 -18.36
CA PRO A 41 7.92 1.86 -17.13
C PRO A 41 7.36 3.26 -16.81
N ILE A 42 7.31 3.58 -15.51
CA ILE A 42 7.03 4.94 -15.06
C ILE A 42 8.32 5.74 -15.07
N PHE A 43 8.37 6.79 -15.89
CA PHE A 43 9.43 7.79 -15.78
C PHE A 43 9.22 8.67 -14.54
N TYR A 44 10.28 8.88 -13.76
CA TYR A 44 10.22 9.65 -12.54
C TYR A 44 10.05 11.14 -12.82
N THR A 45 9.27 11.78 -11.97
CA THR A 45 8.99 13.22 -12.01
C THR A 45 8.94 13.76 -10.59
N ASN A 46 8.61 15.04 -10.44
CA ASN A 46 8.33 15.61 -9.13
C ASN A 46 7.04 15.04 -8.48
N HIS A 47 6.19 14.36 -9.25
CA HIS A 47 4.93 13.76 -8.77
C HIS A 47 4.94 12.22 -8.81
N SER A 48 6.00 11.60 -9.35
CA SER A 48 6.16 10.14 -9.46
C SER A 48 7.55 9.73 -9.00
N ARG A 49 7.64 9.16 -7.81
CA ARG A 49 8.87 8.60 -7.24
C ARG A 49 8.55 7.27 -6.53
N PRO A 50 9.49 6.31 -6.53
CA PRO A 50 9.29 5.06 -5.80
C PRO A 50 9.35 5.31 -4.29
N ILE A 51 8.78 4.38 -3.54
CA ILE A 51 8.95 4.30 -2.08
C ILE A 51 9.92 3.17 -1.76
N CYS A 52 10.67 3.28 -0.66
CA CYS A 52 11.61 2.24 -0.26
C CYS A 52 10.87 1.04 0.35
N LEU A 53 11.41 -0.15 0.12
CA LEU A 53 11.06 -1.35 0.89
C LEU A 53 11.81 -1.34 2.23
N PRO A 54 11.24 -1.94 3.28
CA PRO A 54 11.92 -2.10 4.55
C PRO A 54 12.95 -3.23 4.48
N GLU A 55 13.83 -3.31 5.47
CA GLU A 55 14.65 -4.49 5.67
C GLU A 55 13.78 -5.71 6.04
N VAL A 56 14.28 -6.91 5.72
CA VAL A 56 13.59 -8.17 5.99
C VAL A 56 13.31 -8.30 7.50
N ASN A 57 12.05 -8.55 7.85
CA ASN A 57 11.58 -8.72 9.23
C ASN A 57 11.86 -7.55 10.20
N SER A 58 12.18 -6.35 9.69
CA SER A 58 12.43 -5.19 10.52
C SER A 58 11.21 -4.77 11.36
N SER A 59 11.49 -4.14 12.50
CA SER A 59 10.48 -3.58 13.39
C SER A 59 9.84 -2.33 12.77
N LEU A 60 8.60 -2.05 13.19
CA LEU A 60 7.90 -0.82 12.84
C LEU A 60 8.56 0.37 13.55
N PRO A 61 8.80 1.50 12.86
CA PRO A 61 9.17 2.75 13.50
C PRO A 61 8.07 3.24 14.45
N GLU A 62 8.45 3.81 15.59
CA GLU A 62 7.49 4.28 16.60
C GLU A 62 6.78 5.59 16.21
N HIS A 63 7.42 6.40 15.37
CA HIS A 63 6.96 7.74 15.02
C HIS A 63 7.09 8.03 13.53
N ASN A 64 6.48 9.14 13.09
CA ASN A 64 6.53 9.63 11.72
C ASN A 64 5.96 8.62 10.70
N CYS A 65 4.74 8.15 10.95
CA CYS A 65 4.03 7.23 10.06
C CYS A 65 2.72 7.84 9.55
N TRP A 66 2.37 7.52 8.31
CA TRP A 66 1.19 8.02 7.62
C TRP A 66 0.49 6.93 6.85
N ILE A 67 -0.80 7.18 6.63
CA ILE A 67 -1.65 6.45 5.71
C ILE A 67 -2.12 7.46 4.67
N SER A 68 -2.07 7.09 3.39
CA SER A 68 -2.63 7.91 2.31
C SER A 68 -3.73 7.17 1.57
N GLY A 69 -4.76 7.90 1.17
CA GLY A 69 -5.85 7.41 0.33
C GLY A 69 -7.03 8.36 0.37
N TRP A 70 -7.97 8.15 -0.55
CA TRP A 70 -9.20 8.94 -0.67
C TRP A 70 -10.40 8.32 0.07
N GLY A 71 -10.14 7.29 0.88
CA GLY A 71 -11.07 6.43 1.63
C GLY A 71 -12.49 6.96 1.87
N TYR A 72 -13.46 6.04 1.82
CA TYR A 72 -14.87 6.34 1.95
C TYR A 72 -15.21 6.89 3.35
N SER A 73 -15.33 8.21 3.45
CA SER A 73 -15.83 8.93 4.63
C SER A 73 -17.35 8.83 4.71
N ASN A 74 -17.90 7.63 4.87
CA ASN A 74 -19.24 7.55 5.44
C ASN A 74 -19.10 7.80 6.94
N SER A 75 -19.34 9.06 7.30
CA SER A 75 -19.62 9.54 8.63
C SER A 75 -20.80 8.77 9.22
N LEU A 76 -20.54 7.60 9.78
CA LEU A 76 -21.38 7.11 10.87
C LEU A 76 -21.26 8.14 12.02
N PRO A 77 -22.32 8.34 12.83
CA PRO A 77 -22.47 9.51 13.70
C PRO A 77 -21.39 9.69 14.78
N ASN A 78 -20.47 8.73 14.91
CA ASN A 78 -19.45 8.65 15.95
C ASN A 78 -18.00 8.76 15.41
N GLY A 79 -17.80 9.24 14.18
CA GLY A 79 -16.45 9.50 13.65
C GLY A 79 -15.64 8.25 13.24
N SER A 80 -16.30 7.12 12.97
CA SER A 80 -15.66 5.89 12.49
C SER A 80 -15.35 5.94 10.98
N GLY A 81 -14.72 7.02 10.52
CA GLY A 81 -14.24 7.16 9.14
C GLY A 81 -12.94 6.38 8.96
N TYR A 82 -12.87 5.54 7.92
CA TYR A 82 -11.65 4.81 7.58
C TYR A 82 -10.62 5.76 7.00
N LYS A 83 -9.36 5.63 7.43
CA LYS A 83 -8.24 6.36 6.84
C LYS A 83 -7.56 5.46 5.80
N GLY A 84 -7.50 5.94 4.56
CA GLY A 84 -6.84 5.24 3.44
C GLY A 84 -7.78 4.48 2.52
N ASP A 85 -7.23 3.94 1.43
CA ASP A 85 -7.91 3.09 0.47
C ASP A 85 -7.52 1.61 0.72
N SER A 86 -8.37 0.66 0.30
CA SER A 86 -7.98 -0.76 0.28
C SER A 86 -6.76 -0.95 -0.63
N GLY A 87 -5.76 -1.70 -0.18
CA GLY A 87 -4.45 -1.80 -0.84
C GLY A 87 -3.56 -0.56 -0.69
N GLY A 88 -4.02 0.47 0.03
CA GLY A 88 -3.29 1.71 0.24
C GLY A 88 -2.06 1.56 1.14
N PRO A 89 -1.08 2.49 1.05
CA PRO A 89 0.17 2.35 1.77
C PRO A 89 0.07 2.85 3.22
N PHE A 90 0.66 2.08 4.14
CA PHE A 90 1.12 2.54 5.44
C PHE A 90 2.64 2.66 5.40
N PHE A 91 3.15 3.87 5.63
CA PHE A 91 4.56 4.17 5.46
C PHE A 91 5.08 5.11 6.54
N CYS A 92 6.38 5.03 6.81
CA CYS A 92 7.02 5.88 7.80
C CYS A 92 8.24 6.60 7.22
N ARG A 93 8.61 7.74 7.80
CA ARG A 93 9.77 8.54 7.39
C ARG A 93 10.86 8.48 8.44
N ASN A 94 12.04 8.03 8.02
CA ASN A 94 13.26 8.09 8.82
C ASN A 94 14.37 8.75 7.99
N ASN A 95 15.08 9.75 8.55
CA ASN A 95 16.17 10.46 7.85
C ASN A 95 15.80 10.90 6.42
N ASN A 96 14.59 11.46 6.26
CA ASN A 96 14.00 11.86 4.97
C ASN A 96 13.73 10.74 3.94
N ILE A 97 13.92 9.48 4.32
CA ILE A 97 13.58 8.31 3.50
C ILE A 97 12.19 7.83 3.91
N TYR A 98 11.32 7.66 2.92
CA TYR A 98 9.99 7.09 3.09
C TYR A 98 10.02 5.61 2.78
N THR A 99 9.63 4.80 3.76
CA THR A 99 9.66 3.34 3.67
C THR A 99 8.26 2.77 3.89
N LEU A 100 7.87 1.84 3.01
CA LEU A 100 6.58 1.16 3.07
C LEU A 100 6.61 0.03 4.11
N TYR A 101 5.78 0.11 5.15
CA TYR A 101 5.73 -0.91 6.20
C TYR A 101 4.47 -1.76 6.13
N GLY A 102 3.40 -1.25 5.53
CA GLY A 102 2.11 -1.94 5.45
C GLY A 102 1.35 -1.68 4.17
N VAL A 103 0.55 -2.67 3.76
CA VAL A 103 -0.47 -2.56 2.72
C VAL A 103 -1.83 -2.79 3.37
N ALA A 104 -2.75 -1.84 3.23
CA ALA A 104 -4.07 -1.95 3.83
C ALA A 104 -4.83 -3.15 3.24
N SER A 105 -5.36 -4.02 4.10
CA SER A 105 -6.03 -5.26 3.69
C SER A 105 -7.51 -5.22 4.09
N PHE A 106 -7.83 -5.67 5.31
CA PHE A 106 -9.22 -5.84 5.71
C PHE A 106 -9.56 -5.20 7.05
N ARG A 107 -10.87 -5.16 7.30
CA ARG A 107 -11.47 -4.82 8.58
C ARG A 107 -12.08 -6.07 9.20
N PRO A 108 -11.78 -6.39 10.47
CA PRO A 108 -12.53 -7.42 11.18
C PRO A 108 -14.04 -7.07 11.18
N PRO A 109 -14.95 -8.02 10.90
CA PRO A 109 -16.38 -7.74 10.79
C PRO A 109 -17.02 -7.12 12.05
N PHE A 110 -16.41 -7.32 13.22
CA PHE A 110 -16.85 -6.78 14.52
C PHE A 110 -15.90 -5.71 15.11
N ALA A 111 -15.07 -5.10 14.28
CA ALA A 111 -14.19 -4.02 14.69
C ALA A 111 -15.01 -2.84 15.27
N ALA A 112 -14.67 -2.42 16.49
CA ALA A 112 -15.28 -1.30 17.18
C ALA A 112 -15.04 0.02 16.41
N PRO A 113 -15.86 1.06 16.64
CA PRO A 113 -15.56 2.41 16.15
C PRO A 113 -14.15 2.84 16.56
N GLY A 114 -13.32 3.24 15.60
CA GLY A 114 -11.92 3.60 15.83
C GLY A 114 -10.91 2.44 15.69
N THR A 115 -11.36 1.21 15.45
CA THR A 115 -10.45 0.10 15.11
C THR A 115 -9.73 0.40 13.79
N LEU A 116 -8.41 0.30 13.83
CA LEU A 116 -7.53 0.50 12.68
C LEU A 116 -7.74 -0.61 11.64
N THR A 117 -7.60 -0.24 10.36
CA THR A 117 -7.48 -1.19 9.26
C THR A 117 -6.34 -2.18 9.56
N SER A 118 -6.53 -3.47 9.27
CA SER A 118 -5.43 -4.43 9.34
C SER A 118 -4.53 -4.25 8.11
N TYR A 119 -3.22 -4.28 8.33
CA TYR A 119 -2.22 -4.11 7.28
C TYR A 119 -1.42 -5.40 7.12
N VAL A 120 -1.13 -5.77 5.87
CA VAL A 120 -0.11 -6.79 5.58
C VAL A 120 1.26 -6.22 5.93
N ARG A 121 2.02 -6.92 6.76
CA ARG A 121 3.38 -6.54 7.14
C ARG A 121 4.32 -6.71 5.94
N VAL A 122 4.80 -5.61 5.36
CA VAL A 122 5.64 -5.67 4.16
C VAL A 122 7.01 -6.29 4.47
N SER A 123 7.59 -6.03 5.64
CA SER A 123 8.91 -6.55 6.00
C SER A 123 8.97 -8.09 6.07
N SER A 124 7.84 -8.78 6.29
CA SER A 124 7.80 -10.25 6.22
C SER A 124 7.66 -10.81 4.80
N HIS A 125 7.44 -9.95 3.80
CA HIS A 125 7.25 -10.34 2.40
C HIS A 125 8.36 -9.83 1.47
N VAL A 126 9.37 -9.12 2.01
CA VAL A 126 10.47 -8.52 1.20
C VAL A 126 11.16 -9.56 0.33
N ASN A 127 11.49 -10.75 0.86
CA ASN A 127 12.11 -11.81 0.07
C ASN A 127 11.24 -12.23 -1.12
N TRP A 128 9.95 -12.51 -0.87
CA TRP A 128 9.00 -12.85 -1.92
C TRP A 128 8.89 -11.72 -2.96
N ILE A 129 8.85 -10.45 -2.53
CA ILE A 129 8.80 -9.30 -3.43
C ILE A 129 10.05 -9.26 -4.32
N THR A 130 11.24 -9.33 -3.71
CA THR A 130 12.51 -9.23 -4.45
C THR A 130 12.72 -10.39 -5.40
N ASP A 131 12.34 -11.60 -5.01
CA ASP A 131 12.47 -12.79 -5.85
C ASP A 131 11.48 -12.76 -7.00
N THR A 132 10.25 -12.30 -6.75
CA THR A 132 9.24 -12.11 -7.79
C THR A 132 9.68 -11.05 -8.80
N MET A 133 10.26 -9.94 -8.33
CA MET A 133 10.79 -8.90 -9.22
C MET A 133 11.90 -9.44 -10.12
N LYS A 134 12.87 -10.18 -9.57
CA LYS A 134 13.94 -10.82 -10.35
C LYS A 134 13.37 -11.80 -11.38
N ASN A 135 12.46 -12.68 -10.99
CA ASN A 135 11.90 -13.71 -11.86
C ASN A 135 11.03 -13.14 -12.98
N ALA A 136 10.34 -12.02 -12.73
CA ALA A 136 9.50 -11.34 -13.71
C ALA A 136 10.30 -10.44 -14.68
N ASN A 137 11.64 -10.42 -14.58
CA ASN A 137 12.54 -9.49 -15.27
C ASN A 137 12.10 -8.03 -15.11
N LEU A 138 11.74 -7.65 -13.88
CA LEU A 138 11.37 -6.29 -13.48
C LEU A 138 12.58 -5.45 -13.07
#